data_AF-F3GHT7-F1
#
_entry.id   AF-F3GHT7-F1
#
_cell.length_a   1.000
_cell.length_b   1.000
_cell.length_c   1.000
_cell.angle_alpha   90.00
_cell.angle_beta   90.00
_cell.angle_gamma   90.00
#
_symmetry.space_group_name_H-M   'P 1'
#
loop_
_entity.id
_entity.type
_entity.pdbx_description
1 polymer ?
#
loop_
_entity_poly.entity_id
_entity_poly.type
_entity_poly.pdbx_seq_one_letter_code
_entity_poly.pdbx_strand_id
1 'polypeptide(L)'
;CSRPGLDSSFAQAEQALSRLTSRPAAGLKVIDQLPEASMLRIEGSNGKRLIYSMLRNRAHSNVAFLLGESYRYIPGLDTLTVYPGVLSSYPNFIFNIPVAQVPAFVDAMQQSKDQASFEQIVQRWGIRRTHPLFWRYFHDLNRYVQETEPREAGVLDMNRYENL
;
A
#
# COMPACT_ATOMS: atom_id res chain seq x y z
N CYS A 1 -6.12 -11.96 -11.61
CA CYS A 1 -5.76 -13.36 -11.24
C CYS A 1 -5.16 -13.34 -9.84
N SER A 2 -5.33 -14.40 -9.05
CA SER A 2 -4.67 -14.60 -7.76
C SER A 2 -3.51 -15.58 -7.90
N ARG A 3 -2.58 -15.56 -6.95
CA ARG A 3 -1.48 -16.54 -6.89
C ARG A 3 -2.01 -17.93 -6.52
N PRO A 4 -1.36 -19.02 -6.99
CA PRO A 4 -1.71 -20.39 -6.60
C PRO A 4 -1.40 -20.64 -5.12
N GLY A 5 -2.16 -21.53 -4.47
CA GLY A 5 -1.92 -21.97 -3.10
C GLY A 5 -2.46 -21.06 -1.99
N LEU A 6 -3.23 -20.02 -2.32
CA LEU A 6 -3.89 -19.16 -1.34
C LEU A 6 -5.23 -19.74 -0.88
N ASP A 7 -5.54 -19.54 0.40
CA ASP A 7 -6.91 -19.76 0.91
C ASP A 7 -7.90 -18.88 0.13
N SER A 8 -9.13 -19.36 -0.06
CA SER A 8 -10.12 -18.73 -0.96
C SER A 8 -10.41 -17.26 -0.66
N SER A 9 -10.43 -16.87 0.63
CA SER A 9 -10.62 -15.48 1.05
C SER A 9 -9.47 -14.57 0.65
N PHE A 10 -8.23 -15.03 0.77
CA PHE A 10 -7.05 -14.27 0.34
C PHE A 10 -6.95 -14.20 -1.18
N ALA A 11 -7.34 -15.27 -1.90
CA ALA A 11 -7.42 -15.24 -3.36
C ALA A 11 -8.41 -14.18 -3.86
N GLN A 12 -9.59 -14.08 -3.23
CA GLN A 12 -10.58 -13.03 -3.53
C GLN A 12 -10.04 -11.63 -3.20
N ALA A 13 -9.33 -11.48 -2.08
CA ALA A 13 -8.67 -10.23 -1.73
C ALA A 13 -7.64 -9.79 -2.78
N GLU A 14 -6.79 -10.70 -3.28
CA GLU A 14 -5.85 -10.38 -4.37
C GLU A 14 -6.56 -9.96 -5.64
N GLN A 15 -7.62 -10.67 -6.01
CA GLN A 15 -8.41 -10.31 -7.19
C GLN A 15 -9.03 -8.92 -7.04
N ALA A 16 -9.54 -8.58 -5.85
CA ALA A 16 -10.05 -7.24 -5.58
C ALA A 16 -8.94 -6.18 -5.68
N LEU A 17 -7.77 -6.42 -5.08
CA LEU A 17 -6.62 -5.50 -5.12
C LEU A 17 -6.10 -5.27 -6.55
N SER A 18 -6.15 -6.29 -7.42
CA SER A 18 -5.75 -6.13 -8.83
C SER A 18 -6.57 -5.08 -9.60
N ARG A 19 -7.75 -4.69 -9.11
CA ARG A 19 -8.56 -3.61 -9.70
C ARG A 19 -7.97 -2.21 -9.46
N LEU A 20 -7.02 -2.09 -8.52
CA LEU A 20 -6.26 -0.87 -8.27
C LEU A 20 -5.01 -0.78 -9.14
N THR A 21 -4.50 -1.92 -9.62
CA THR A 21 -3.34 -1.99 -10.51
C THR A 21 -3.73 -1.70 -11.97
N SER A 22 -2.77 -1.19 -12.76
CA SER A 22 -2.93 -0.96 -14.21
C SER A 22 -3.81 0.21 -14.66
N ARG A 23 -4.13 1.16 -13.77
CA ARG A 23 -4.81 2.42 -14.12
C ARG A 23 -3.91 3.62 -13.82
N PRO A 24 -3.70 4.54 -14.78
CA PRO A 24 -3.05 5.81 -14.49
C PRO A 24 -3.88 6.67 -13.52
N ALA A 25 -3.23 7.60 -12.81
CA ALA A 25 -3.85 8.53 -11.86
C ALA A 25 -4.96 9.38 -12.52
N ALA A 26 -4.85 9.68 -13.82
CA ALA A 26 -5.94 10.27 -14.59
C ALA A 26 -7.27 9.51 -14.46
N GLY A 27 -7.22 8.18 -14.35
CA GLY A 27 -8.37 7.29 -14.17
C GLY A 27 -8.58 6.80 -12.73
N LEU A 28 -7.66 7.08 -11.80
CA LEU A 28 -7.72 6.70 -10.38
C LEU A 28 -7.12 7.83 -9.52
N LYS A 29 -7.94 8.84 -9.21
CA LYS A 29 -7.50 10.10 -8.59
C LYS A 29 -6.91 9.95 -7.18
N VAL A 30 -7.27 8.90 -6.44
CA VAL A 30 -6.68 8.63 -5.13
C VAL A 30 -5.17 8.43 -5.15
N ILE A 31 -4.58 8.06 -6.30
CA ILE A 31 -3.12 7.90 -6.45
C ILE A 31 -2.39 9.20 -6.05
N ASP A 32 -2.97 10.36 -6.33
CA ASP A 32 -2.35 11.65 -6.03
C ASP A 32 -2.16 11.87 -4.51
N GLN A 33 -3.03 11.25 -3.69
CA GLN A 33 -3.01 11.36 -2.22
C GLN A 33 -2.20 10.25 -1.54
N LEU A 34 -1.75 9.24 -2.30
CA LEU A 34 -0.98 8.13 -1.73
C LEU A 34 0.50 8.50 -1.55
N PRO A 35 1.11 8.06 -0.44
CA PRO A 35 2.55 7.99 -0.28
C PRO A 35 3.21 7.09 -1.33
N GLU A 36 4.54 7.18 -1.44
CA GLU A 36 5.32 6.40 -2.41
C GLU A 36 5.24 4.89 -2.14
N ALA A 37 5.41 4.45 -0.89
CA ALA A 37 5.40 3.05 -0.49
C ALA A 37 4.47 2.82 0.71
N SER A 38 3.25 2.36 0.44
CA SER A 38 2.28 1.97 1.47
C SER A 38 2.24 0.46 1.65
N MET A 39 2.09 -0.01 2.88
CA MET A 39 1.98 -1.44 3.20
C MET A 39 0.52 -1.80 3.46
N LEU A 40 0.01 -2.82 2.78
CA LEU A 40 -1.32 -3.38 3.01
C LEU A 40 -1.17 -4.66 3.81
N ARG A 41 -1.61 -4.64 5.07
CA ARG A 41 -1.71 -5.81 5.93
C ARG A 41 -3.13 -6.35 5.85
N ILE A 42 -3.29 -7.49 5.18
CA ILE A 42 -4.59 -8.16 5.03
C ILE A 42 -4.74 -9.23 6.10
N GLU A 43 -5.71 -9.04 6.99
CA GLU A 43 -5.93 -9.89 8.16
C GLU A 43 -7.05 -10.91 7.92
N GLY A 44 -6.71 -12.20 8.00
CA GLY A 44 -7.66 -13.30 7.93
C GLY A 44 -8.34 -13.57 9.27
N SER A 45 -9.50 -14.22 9.24
CA SER A 45 -10.28 -14.59 10.44
C SER A 45 -9.59 -15.63 11.34
N ASN A 46 -8.62 -16.37 10.82
CA ASN A 46 -7.84 -17.39 11.52
C ASN A 46 -6.52 -16.85 12.11
N GLY A 47 -6.33 -15.53 12.14
CA GLY A 47 -5.09 -14.90 12.61
C GLY A 47 -3.93 -14.96 11.61
N LYS A 48 -4.10 -15.60 10.44
CA LYS A 48 -3.14 -15.47 9.34
C LYS A 48 -3.21 -14.07 8.76
N ARG A 49 -2.09 -13.61 8.22
CA ARG A 49 -2.00 -12.33 7.52
C ARG A 49 -1.20 -12.48 6.24
N LEU A 50 -1.55 -11.69 5.23
CA LEU A 50 -0.72 -11.47 4.06
C LEU A 50 -0.37 -9.99 3.99
N ILE A 51 0.86 -9.71 3.56
CA ILE A 51 1.33 -8.33 3.38
C ILE A 51 1.53 -8.09 1.90
N TYR A 52 1.14 -6.91 1.46
CA TYR A 52 1.38 -6.41 0.12
C TYR A 52 2.02 -5.03 0.18
N SER A 53 2.93 -4.76 -0.73
CA SER A 53 3.48 -3.44 -0.97
C SER A 53 2.69 -2.77 -2.07
N MET A 54 2.12 -1.61 -1.74
CA MET A 54 1.42 -0.74 -2.66
C MET A 54 2.33 0.45 -2.98
N LEU A 55 2.89 0.44 -4.19
CA LEU A 55 3.89 1.39 -4.65
C LEU A 55 3.27 2.35 -5.67
N ARG A 56 3.35 3.65 -5.39
CA ARG A 56 3.01 4.70 -6.35
C ARG A 56 4.22 4.95 -7.24
N ASN A 57 4.10 4.62 -8.52
CA ASN A 57 5.14 4.90 -9.51
C ASN A 57 4.90 6.29 -10.09
N ARG A 58 5.78 7.24 -9.75
CA ARG A 58 5.71 8.61 -10.27
C ARG A 58 6.23 8.72 -11.69
N ALA A 59 5.41 9.27 -12.59
CA ALA A 59 5.79 9.43 -13.99
C ALA A 59 6.61 10.71 -14.22
N HIS A 60 7.71 10.58 -14.96
CA HIS A 60 8.58 11.68 -15.29
C HIS A 60 8.88 11.69 -16.80
N SER A 61 8.93 12.87 -17.41
CA SER A 61 9.42 13.01 -18.79
C SER A 61 10.92 12.69 -18.90
N ASN A 62 11.68 12.92 -17.82
CA ASN A 62 13.11 12.62 -17.73
C ASN A 62 13.57 12.55 -16.26
N VAL A 63 14.53 11.68 -15.94
CA VAL A 63 15.14 11.49 -14.60
C VAL A 63 16.65 11.81 -14.55
N ALA A 64 17.22 12.46 -15.56
CA ALA A 64 18.65 12.70 -15.69
C ALA A 64 19.27 13.73 -14.72
N PHE A 65 18.49 14.37 -13.85
CA PHE A 65 18.98 15.44 -12.97
C PHE A 65 18.52 15.25 -11.53
N LEU A 66 19.44 15.55 -10.60
CA LEU A 66 19.25 15.43 -9.14
C LEU A 66 18.31 16.49 -8.54
N LEU A 67 18.12 17.64 -9.21
CA LEU A 67 17.30 18.76 -8.72
C LEU A 67 16.24 19.15 -9.75
N GLY A 68 15.15 19.78 -9.32
CA GLY A 68 14.11 20.34 -10.19
C GLY A 68 13.14 19.29 -10.78
N GLU A 69 12.83 18.24 -10.01
CA GLU A 69 11.91 17.16 -10.37
C GLU A 69 10.55 17.67 -10.89
N SER A 70 10.02 18.72 -10.27
CA SER A 70 8.71 19.31 -10.58
C SER A 70 8.53 19.73 -12.06
N TYR A 71 9.61 20.11 -12.75
CA TYR A 71 9.55 20.48 -14.17
C TYR A 71 9.36 19.28 -15.12
N ARG A 72 9.56 18.07 -14.61
CA ARG A 72 9.53 16.83 -15.38
C ARG A 72 8.50 15.84 -14.87
N TYR A 73 8.01 16.03 -13.65
CA TYR A 73 6.93 15.24 -13.07
C TYR A 73 5.63 15.40 -13.87
N ILE A 74 4.97 14.29 -14.20
CA ILE A 74 3.71 14.25 -14.96
C ILE A 74 2.64 13.54 -14.10
N PRO A 75 1.98 14.26 -13.17
CA PRO A 75 1.13 13.65 -12.15
C PRO A 75 0.04 12.73 -12.71
N GLY A 76 -0.60 13.12 -13.82
CA GLY A 76 -1.70 12.37 -14.42
C GLY A 76 -1.32 10.97 -14.94
N LEU A 77 -0.02 10.67 -15.07
CA LEU A 77 0.50 9.41 -15.55
C LEU A 77 1.04 8.50 -14.44
N ASP A 78 0.93 8.91 -13.17
CA ASP A 78 1.30 8.05 -12.05
C ASP A 78 0.51 6.75 -12.08
N THR A 79 1.13 5.65 -11.68
CA THR A 79 0.47 4.34 -11.62
C THR A 79 0.66 3.70 -10.26
N LEU A 80 -0.13 2.67 -9.99
CA LEU A 80 -0.04 1.91 -8.76
C LEU A 80 0.37 0.46 -9.05
N THR A 81 1.41 0.00 -8.36
CA THR A 81 1.82 -1.40 -8.33
C THR A 81 1.44 -2.00 -6.99
N VAL A 82 0.80 -3.17 -6.99
CA VAL A 82 0.57 -3.98 -5.78
C VAL A 82 1.39 -5.25 -5.92
N TYR A 83 2.34 -5.44 -5.00
CA TYR A 83 3.25 -6.58 -4.98
C TYR A 83 3.07 -7.38 -3.69
N PRO A 84 3.01 -8.73 -3.75
CA PRO A 84 2.92 -9.54 -2.55
C PRO A 84 4.23 -9.59 -1.79
N GLY A 85 4.22 -9.21 -0.51
CA GLY A 85 5.40 -9.10 0.34
C GLY A 85 5.77 -7.66 0.66
N VAL A 86 6.90 -7.49 1.34
CA VAL A 86 7.45 -6.18 1.73
C VAL A 86 8.57 -5.81 0.76
N LEU A 87 8.27 -4.90 -0.17
CA LEU A 87 9.16 -4.44 -1.23
C LEU A 87 9.53 -2.96 -1.00
N SER A 88 9.99 -2.64 0.20
CA SER A 88 10.56 -1.35 0.56
C SER A 88 11.29 -1.46 1.90
N SER A 89 12.42 -0.77 2.03
CA SER A 89 13.09 -0.58 3.32
C SER A 89 12.50 0.59 4.13
N TYR A 90 11.70 1.44 3.49
CA TYR A 90 11.14 2.67 4.06
C TYR A 90 9.62 2.70 3.83
N PRO A 91 8.82 1.96 4.61
CA PRO A 91 7.36 2.06 4.51
C PRO A 91 6.91 3.47 4.93
N ASN A 92 6.18 4.16 4.04
CA ASN A 92 5.62 5.48 4.33
C ASN A 92 4.33 5.39 5.13
N PHE A 93 3.51 4.36 4.91
CA PHE A 93 2.22 4.22 5.61
C PHE A 93 1.76 2.77 5.67
N ILE A 94 0.89 2.43 6.63
CA ILE A 94 0.32 1.08 6.77
C ILE A 94 -1.20 1.18 6.75
N PHE A 95 -1.84 0.33 5.95
CA PHE A 95 -3.26 0.02 6.05
C PHE A 95 -3.42 -1.38 6.65
N ASN A 96 -4.23 -1.52 7.70
CA ASN A 96 -4.65 -2.80 8.23
C ASN A 96 -6.10 -3.08 7.83
N ILE A 97 -6.32 -4.11 7.02
CA ILE A 97 -7.61 -4.37 6.38
C ILE A 97 -8.03 -5.83 6.66
N PRO A 98 -9.16 -6.07 7.33
CA PRO A 98 -9.71 -7.41 7.41
C PRO A 98 -10.01 -7.96 6.01
N VAL A 99 -9.71 -9.22 5.74
CA VAL A 99 -9.82 -9.84 4.41
C VAL A 99 -11.23 -9.66 3.80
N ALA A 100 -12.27 -9.73 4.64
CA ALA A 100 -13.66 -9.53 4.22
C ALA A 100 -13.98 -8.08 3.81
N GLN A 101 -13.17 -7.10 4.23
CA GLN A 101 -13.35 -5.68 3.90
C GLN A 101 -12.49 -5.22 2.72
N VAL A 102 -11.64 -6.08 2.16
CA VAL A 102 -10.79 -5.71 1.01
C VAL A 102 -11.61 -5.21 -0.19
N PRO A 103 -12.75 -5.82 -0.56
CA PRO A 103 -13.59 -5.26 -1.62
C PRO A 103 -14.06 -3.83 -1.33
N ALA A 104 -14.50 -3.56 -0.10
CA ALA A 104 -14.95 -2.23 0.33
C ALA A 104 -13.81 -1.20 0.36
N PHE A 105 -12.60 -1.61 0.77
CA PHE A 105 -11.40 -0.78 0.69
C PHE A 105 -11.09 -0.39 -0.76
N VAL A 106 -11.08 -1.36 -1.67
CA VAL A 106 -10.82 -1.13 -3.11
C VAL A 106 -11.89 -0.21 -3.70
N ASP A 107 -13.17 -0.42 -3.40
CA ASP A 107 -14.25 0.40 -3.92
C ASP A 107 -14.14 1.85 -3.37
N ALA A 108 -13.78 2.03 -2.10
CA ALA A 108 -13.52 3.35 -1.52
C ALA A 108 -12.33 4.04 -2.20
N MET A 109 -11.23 3.32 -2.43
CA MET A 109 -10.06 3.84 -3.16
C MET A 109 -10.45 4.27 -4.59
N GLN A 110 -11.29 3.51 -5.28
CA GLN A 110 -11.76 3.85 -6.63
C GLN A 110 -12.68 5.07 -6.67
N GLN A 111 -13.42 5.32 -5.60
CA GLN A 111 -14.37 6.44 -5.50
C GLN A 111 -13.72 7.71 -4.95
N SER A 112 -12.59 7.60 -4.26
CA SER A 112 -11.87 8.73 -3.67
C SER A 112 -11.24 9.62 -4.75
N LYS A 113 -11.58 10.91 -4.72
CA LYS A 113 -11.16 11.91 -5.71
C LYS A 113 -10.44 13.11 -5.10
N ASP A 114 -10.52 13.28 -3.79
CA ASP A 114 -9.94 14.40 -3.07
C ASP A 114 -9.40 13.96 -1.70
N GLN A 115 -8.76 14.91 -1.01
CA GLN A 115 -8.18 14.67 0.30
C GLN A 115 -9.23 14.27 1.35
N ALA A 116 -10.44 14.83 1.28
CA ALA A 116 -11.49 14.56 2.27
C ALA A 116 -12.01 13.12 2.14
N SER A 117 -12.22 12.63 0.91
CA SER A 117 -12.59 11.24 0.67
C SER A 117 -11.46 10.27 1.03
N PHE A 118 -10.19 10.67 0.83
CA PHE A 118 -9.05 9.85 1.21
C PHE A 118 -8.87 9.76 2.73
N GLU A 119 -9.09 10.86 3.45
CA GLU A 119 -9.06 10.89 4.91
C GLU A 119 -10.03 9.88 5.53
N GLN A 120 -11.21 9.67 4.93
CA GLN A 120 -12.16 8.64 5.39
C GLN A 120 -11.61 7.21 5.26
N ILE A 121 -10.82 6.94 4.21
CA ILE A 121 -10.14 5.65 4.03
C ILE A 121 -9.07 5.49 5.11
N VAL A 122 -8.28 6.54 5.36
CA VAL A 122 -7.22 6.52 6.38
C VAL A 122 -7.81 6.34 7.78
N GLN A 123 -8.91 7.00 8.12
CA GLN A 123 -9.57 6.84 9.41
C GLN A 123 -10.08 5.41 9.64
N ARG A 124 -10.53 4.75 8.58
CA ARG A 124 -11.12 3.40 8.69
C ARG A 124 -10.10 2.28 8.71
N TRP A 125 -9.02 2.39 7.92
CA TRP A 125 -8.05 1.31 7.74
C TRP A 125 -6.59 1.71 7.98
N GLY A 126 -6.30 3.01 8.06
CA GLY A 126 -4.94 3.52 8.21
C GLY A 126 -4.41 3.39 9.64
N ILE A 127 -3.11 3.14 9.75
CA ILE A 127 -2.40 3.08 11.03
C ILE A 127 -1.53 4.33 11.15
N ARG A 128 -2.05 5.38 11.79
CA ARG A 128 -1.26 6.60 12.07
C ARG A 128 -0.17 6.33 13.09
N ARG A 129 0.87 7.17 13.12
CA ARG A 129 1.94 7.10 14.15
C ARG A 129 1.40 7.19 15.58
N THR A 130 0.28 7.88 15.77
CA THR A 130 -0.42 8.03 17.06
C THR A 130 -1.29 6.83 17.43
N HIS A 131 -1.42 5.83 16.56
CA HIS A 131 -2.21 4.65 16.84
C HIS A 131 -1.64 3.88 18.05
N PRO A 132 -2.45 3.48 19.04
CA PRO A 132 -1.96 2.85 20.27
C PRO A 132 -1.19 1.53 20.03
N LEU A 133 -1.55 0.83 18.95
CA LEU A 133 -0.89 -0.41 18.50
C LEU A 133 0.08 -0.20 17.34
N PHE A 134 0.53 1.02 17.07
CA PHE A 134 1.41 1.34 15.94
C PHE A 134 2.61 0.39 15.84
N TRP A 135 3.39 0.26 16.92
CA TRP A 135 4.59 -0.59 16.95
C TRP A 135 4.28 -2.07 16.70
N ARG A 136 3.11 -2.54 17.15
CA ARG A 136 2.68 -3.91 16.86
C ARG A 136 2.55 -4.12 15.35
N TYR A 137 1.89 -3.22 14.63
CA TYR A 137 1.72 -3.34 13.18
C TYR A 137 3.02 -3.12 12.42
N PHE A 138 3.82 -2.14 12.81
CA PHE A 138 5.10 -1.85 12.15
C PHE A 138 6.09 -3.02 12.28
N HIS A 139 6.26 -3.58 13.48
CA HIS A 139 7.13 -4.73 13.68
C HIS A 139 6.59 -6.02 13.05
N ASP A 140 5.27 -6.13 12.85
CA ASP A 140 4.66 -7.27 12.17
C ASP A 140 5.10 -7.38 10.71
N LEU A 141 5.43 -6.25 10.06
CA LEU A 141 6.01 -6.23 8.72
C LEU A 141 7.35 -6.95 8.70
N ASN A 142 8.25 -6.62 9.63
CA ASN A 142 9.56 -7.27 9.72
C ASN A 142 9.42 -8.75 10.10
N ARG A 143 8.54 -9.06 11.07
CA ARG A 143 8.26 -10.45 11.43
C ARG A 143 7.76 -11.26 10.24
N TYR A 144 6.90 -10.68 9.41
CA TYR A 144 6.43 -11.35 8.19
C TYR A 144 7.57 -11.65 7.22
N VAL A 145 8.50 -10.71 6.99
CA VAL A 145 9.68 -10.97 6.15
C VAL A 145 10.56 -12.06 6.75
N GLN A 146 10.76 -12.08 8.06
CA GLN A 146 11.48 -13.16 8.75
C GLN A 146 10.79 -14.53 8.57
N GLU A 147 9.47 -14.56 8.58
CA GLU A 147 8.66 -15.77 8.41
C GLU A 147 8.68 -16.28 6.95
N THR A 148 8.66 -15.39 5.95
CA THR A 148 8.52 -15.77 4.53
C THR A 148 9.82 -15.77 3.73
N GLU A 149 10.71 -14.82 4.02
CA GLU A 149 11.94 -14.54 3.26
C GLU A 149 13.12 -14.23 4.21
N PRO A 150 13.50 -15.18 5.10
CA PRO A 150 14.45 -14.92 6.19
C PRO A 150 15.84 -14.45 5.74
N ARG A 151 16.24 -14.72 4.50
CA ARG A 151 17.51 -14.25 3.93
C ARG A 151 17.53 -12.76 3.59
N GLU A 152 16.36 -12.22 3.26
CA GLU A 152 16.17 -10.81 2.92
C GLU A 152 15.72 -9.98 4.15
N ALA A 153 15.62 -10.63 5.32
CA ALA A 153 15.16 -9.99 6.54
C ALA A 153 16.16 -8.91 7.00
N GLY A 154 15.71 -7.65 6.94
CA GLY A 154 16.42 -6.48 7.45
C GLY A 154 15.61 -5.71 8.48
N VAL A 155 16.09 -4.53 8.88
CA VAL A 155 15.31 -3.61 9.70
C VAL A 155 14.66 -2.58 8.79
N LEU A 156 13.34 -2.41 8.92
CA LEU A 156 12.61 -1.36 8.22
C LEU A 156 12.82 -0.02 8.91
N ASP A 157 13.13 1.01 8.15
CA ASP A 157 13.35 2.36 8.65
C ASP A 157 12.04 3.17 8.62
N MET A 158 11.66 3.69 9.79
CA MET A 158 10.47 4.50 10.02
C MET A 158 10.65 5.99 9.68
N ASN A 159 11.86 6.44 9.34
CA ASN A 159 12.18 7.86 9.14
C ASN A 159 11.29 8.56 8.09
N ARG A 160 10.78 7.81 7.10
CA ARG A 160 9.91 8.33 6.03
C ARG A 160 8.42 8.07 6.26
N TYR A 161 8.04 7.61 7.45
CA TYR A 161 6.64 7.32 7.76
C TYR A 161 5.82 8.61 7.87
N GLU A 162 4.72 8.68 7.13
CA GLU A 162 3.90 9.88 7.02
C GLU A 162 2.82 9.92 8.11
N ASN A 163 2.37 11.14 8.42
CA ASN A 163 1.17 11.36 9.22
C ASN A 163 0.09 11.92 8.29
N LEU A 164 -0.39 11.05 7.39
CA LEU A 164 -1.67 11.23 6.69
C LEU A 164 -2.76 11.36 7.73
#